data_AF-A0A956ZIB3-F1
#
_entry.id   AF-A0A956ZIB3-F1
#
_cell.length_a   1.000
_cell.length_b   1.000
_cell.length_c   1.000
_cell.angle_alpha   90.00
_cell.angle_beta   90.00
_cell.angle_gamma   90.00
#
_symmetry.space_group_name_H-M   'P 1'
#
loop_
_entity.id
_entity.type
_entity.pdbx_description
1 polymer ?
#
loop_
_entity_poly.entity_id
_entity_poly.type
_entity_poly.pdbx_seq_one_letter_code
_entity_poly.pdbx_strand_id
1 'polypeptide(L)'
;MAEKPIPACEIDGRAVRVPVRVEPSRYEFPDPRTAPAHGLVAAGGDFEPSTILEGYCQGIFPWPHGDEDELWFSPDPRTVIPIGGLHVSRRLARRIRRREFVATIDREFERVLAACAERSEGTWITPGYRRAYLRLHEAGWAHSFEAWTTDGRLAGGLYGIAIGSLFGAESMFHRVT
;
A
#
# COMPACT_ATOMS: atom_id res chain seq x y z
N MET A 1 10.09 -16.63 -25.84
CA MET A 1 8.61 -16.65 -25.68
C MET A 1 8.24 -15.30 -25.14
N ALA A 2 7.48 -14.50 -25.88
CA ALA A 2 7.11 -13.16 -25.43
C ALA A 2 6.13 -13.27 -24.24
N GLU A 3 6.46 -12.63 -23.12
CA GLU A 3 5.52 -12.48 -22.00
C GLU A 3 4.26 -11.77 -22.51
N LYS A 4 3.13 -12.47 -22.39
CA LYS A 4 1.83 -11.88 -22.68
C LYS A 4 1.54 -10.89 -21.53
N PRO A 5 1.27 -9.61 -21.80
CA PRO A 5 0.99 -8.65 -20.74
C PRO A 5 -0.17 -9.16 -19.87
N ILE A 6 0.00 -9.03 -18.56
CA ILE A 6 -1.06 -9.29 -17.59
C ILE A 6 -2.24 -8.39 -17.98
N PRO A 7 -3.44 -8.93 -18.27
CA PRO A 7 -4.58 -8.11 -18.64
C PRO A 7 -4.89 -7.14 -17.51
N ALA A 8 -5.10 -5.87 -17.85
CA ALA A 8 -5.51 -4.85 -16.89
C ALA A 8 -6.76 -5.34 -16.15
N CYS A 9 -6.70 -5.36 -14.82
CA CYS A 9 -7.86 -5.65 -13.98
C CYS A 9 -8.79 -4.43 -14.05
N GLU A 10 -9.93 -4.56 -14.71
CA GLU A 10 -10.96 -3.51 -14.69
C GLU A 10 -11.79 -3.65 -13.42
N ILE A 11 -11.79 -2.60 -12.59
CA ILE A 11 -12.71 -2.46 -11.46
C ILE A 11 -13.54 -1.20 -11.74
N ASP A 12 -14.85 -1.39 -11.88
CA ASP A 12 -15.82 -0.37 -12.32
C ASP A 12 -15.51 0.29 -13.68
N GLY A 13 -14.99 -0.47 -14.64
CA GLY A 13 -14.74 0.00 -16.02
C GLY A 13 -13.62 1.04 -16.14
N ARG A 14 -12.79 1.20 -15.09
CA ARG A 14 -11.58 2.02 -15.13
C ARG A 14 -10.36 1.14 -15.26
N ALA A 15 -9.46 1.52 -16.17
CA ALA A 15 -8.17 0.88 -16.33
C ALA A 15 -7.29 1.21 -15.12
N VAL A 16 -6.90 0.20 -14.35
CA VAL A 16 -5.77 0.31 -13.42
C VAL A 16 -4.52 0.60 -14.24
N ARG A 17 -3.71 1.58 -13.81
CA ARG A 17 -2.50 1.98 -14.54
C ARG A 17 -1.55 0.79 -14.63
N VAL A 18 -0.99 0.57 -15.81
CA VAL A 18 0.08 -0.42 -15.99
C VAL A 18 1.36 0.13 -15.35
N PRO A 19 2.02 -0.61 -14.45
CA PRO A 19 3.25 -0.14 -13.83
C PRO A 19 4.34 0.13 -14.86
N VAL A 20 4.98 1.29 -14.77
CA VAL A 20 6.14 1.63 -15.59
C VAL A 20 7.41 1.12 -14.90
N ARG A 21 8.32 0.53 -15.68
CA ARG A 21 9.62 0.11 -15.16
C ARG A 21 10.37 1.31 -14.59
N VAL A 22 10.82 1.17 -13.35
CA VAL A 22 11.71 2.13 -12.69
C VAL A 22 13.17 1.73 -12.90
N GLU A 23 14.07 2.69 -12.72
CA GLU A 23 15.51 2.41 -12.66
C GLU A 23 15.85 1.48 -11.48
N PRO A 24 16.97 0.74 -11.54
CA PRO A 24 17.45 -0.02 -10.39
C PRO A 24 17.69 0.85 -9.16
N SER A 25 17.50 0.29 -7.97
CA SER A 25 17.89 0.99 -6.74
C SER A 25 19.39 1.26 -6.72
N ARG A 26 19.77 2.37 -6.10
CA ARG A 26 21.17 2.73 -5.81
C ARG A 26 21.71 1.99 -4.58
N TYR A 27 20.83 1.35 -3.83
CA TYR A 27 21.12 0.69 -2.56
C TYR A 27 20.87 -0.81 -2.70
N GLU A 28 21.72 -1.60 -2.06
CA GLU A 28 21.51 -3.03 -1.89
C GLU A 28 21.04 -3.28 -0.46
N PHE A 29 20.02 -4.11 -0.29
CA PHE A 29 19.56 -4.52 1.02
C PHE A 29 20.38 -5.70 1.56
N PRO A 30 20.69 -5.71 2.87
CA PRO A 30 21.14 -6.92 3.56
C PRO A 30 20.10 -8.04 3.44
N ASP A 31 20.55 -9.30 3.55
CA ASP A 31 19.64 -10.46 3.55
C ASP A 31 18.66 -10.38 4.73
N PRO A 32 17.34 -10.23 4.49
CA PRO A 32 16.36 -10.03 5.54
C PRO A 32 16.23 -11.22 6.49
N ARG A 33 16.70 -12.42 6.09
CA ARG A 33 16.70 -13.61 6.94
C ARG A 33 17.74 -13.54 8.07
N THR A 34 18.67 -12.59 7.98
CA THR A 34 19.68 -12.32 9.01
C THR A 34 19.25 -11.24 9.99
N ALA A 35 18.10 -10.58 9.74
CA ALA A 35 17.57 -9.55 10.62
C ALA A 35 17.15 -10.15 11.99
N PRO A 36 17.22 -9.38 13.08
CA PRO A 36 16.66 -9.78 14.36
C PRO A 36 15.14 -9.97 14.26
N ALA A 37 14.54 -10.66 15.23
CA ALA A 37 13.10 -11.01 15.20
C ALA A 37 12.15 -9.79 15.06
N HIS A 38 12.54 -8.63 15.61
CA HIS A 38 11.77 -7.39 15.45
C HIS A 38 11.83 -6.81 14.01
N GLY A 39 12.68 -7.37 13.16
CA GLY A 39 12.67 -7.18 11.71
C GLY A 39 13.51 -6.04 11.18
N LEU A 40 14.23 -5.26 12.00
CA LEU A 40 15.04 -4.15 11.48
C LEU A 40 16.16 -4.69 10.58
N VAL A 41 16.12 -4.35 9.29
CA VAL A 41 17.09 -4.81 8.28
C VAL A 41 18.17 -3.76 8.06
N ALA A 42 17.78 -2.50 7.90
CA ALA A 42 18.69 -1.40 7.58
C ALA A 42 18.14 -0.04 8.04
N ALA A 43 19.06 0.91 8.20
CA ALA A 43 18.77 2.32 8.41
C ALA A 43 19.52 3.16 7.34
N GLY A 44 18.87 4.19 6.82
CA GLY A 44 19.35 5.05 5.73
C GLY A 44 18.84 4.65 4.35
N GLY A 45 19.46 5.20 3.31
CA GLY A 45 19.00 5.04 1.92
C GLY A 45 18.12 6.20 1.48
N ASP A 46 17.09 5.91 0.69
CA ASP A 46 16.09 6.89 0.25
C ASP A 46 14.71 6.26 0.03
N PHE A 47 13.69 7.10 -0.10
CA PHE A 47 12.35 6.69 -0.52
C PHE A 47 12.12 6.89 -2.02
N GLU A 48 13.15 6.71 -2.84
CA GLU A 48 12.95 6.68 -4.28
C GLU A 48 12.12 5.44 -4.66
N PRO A 49 11.22 5.54 -5.67
CA PRO A 49 10.40 4.41 -6.11
C PRO A 49 11.19 3.12 -6.36
N SER A 50 12.39 3.26 -6.92
CA SER A 50 13.32 2.15 -7.17
C SER A 50 13.73 1.41 -5.89
N THR A 51 14.03 2.13 -4.81
CA THR A 51 14.47 1.56 -3.54
C THR A 51 13.33 0.91 -2.79
N ILE A 52 12.15 1.53 -2.80
CA ILE A 52 10.95 0.94 -2.20
C ILE A 52 10.58 -0.36 -2.93
N LEU A 53 10.56 -0.35 -4.26
CA LEU A 53 10.23 -1.54 -5.07
C LEU A 53 11.24 -2.67 -4.88
N GLU A 54 12.54 -2.35 -4.83
CA GLU A 54 13.59 -3.31 -4.52
C GLU A 54 13.38 -3.95 -3.15
N GLY A 55 13.14 -3.13 -2.12
CA GLY A 55 12.85 -3.61 -0.77
C GLY A 55 11.67 -4.57 -0.76
N TYR A 56 10.56 -4.19 -1.38
CA TYR A 56 9.37 -5.03 -1.44
C TYR A 56 9.61 -6.36 -2.17
N CYS A 57 10.42 -6.37 -3.23
CA CYS A 57 10.78 -7.61 -3.94
C CYS A 57 11.61 -8.57 -3.06
N GLN A 58 12.29 -8.04 -2.05
CA GLN A 58 13.03 -8.81 -1.05
C GLN A 58 12.22 -9.09 0.23
N GLY A 59 10.95 -8.65 0.30
CA GLY A 59 10.12 -8.79 1.51
C GLY A 59 10.36 -7.72 2.57
N ILE A 60 11.09 -6.66 2.24
CA ILE A 60 11.45 -5.54 3.10
C ILE A 60 10.50 -4.37 2.82
N PHE A 61 10.07 -3.64 3.84
CA PHE A 61 9.22 -2.46 3.67
C PHE A 61 9.76 -1.27 4.47
N PRO A 62 9.58 -0.04 3.96
CA PRO A 62 9.94 1.17 4.69
C PRO A 62 8.94 1.41 5.82
N TRP A 63 9.44 1.66 7.03
CA TRP A 63 8.60 2.02 8.17
C TRP A 63 9.31 3.07 9.04
N PRO A 64 9.11 4.36 8.72
CA PRO A 64 9.60 5.46 9.55
C PRO A 64 9.25 5.28 11.04
N HIS A 65 10.21 5.56 11.91
CA HIS A 65 10.01 5.42 13.35
C HIS A 65 10.84 6.45 14.12
N GLY A 66 10.18 7.19 15.02
CA GLY A 66 10.83 8.26 15.78
C GLY A 66 11.29 9.40 14.87
N ASP A 67 12.56 9.78 15.00
CA ASP A 67 13.19 10.86 14.22
C ASP A 67 13.91 10.33 12.95
N GLU A 68 13.84 9.02 12.69
CA GLU A 68 14.46 8.37 11.54
C GLU A 68 13.41 8.00 10.50
N ASP A 69 13.51 8.62 9.31
CA ASP A 69 12.60 8.38 8.21
C ASP A 69 12.93 7.03 7.55
N GLU A 70 14.17 6.83 7.07
CA GLU A 70 14.55 5.70 6.22
C GLU A 70 14.92 4.43 7.01
N LEU A 71 13.96 3.88 7.74
CA LEU A 71 14.07 2.57 8.39
C LEU A 71 13.38 1.48 7.58
N TRP A 72 14.02 0.31 7.50
CA TRP A 72 13.59 -0.80 6.64
C TRP A 72 13.41 -2.09 7.43
N PHE A 73 12.26 -2.73 7.29
CA PHE A 73 11.86 -3.85 8.13
C PHE A 73 11.43 -5.10 7.34
N SER A 74 11.71 -6.26 7.92
CA SER A 74 11.22 -7.59 7.52
C SER A 74 11.03 -8.47 8.76
N PRO A 75 9.91 -8.35 9.49
CA PRO A 75 9.68 -9.05 10.75
C PRO A 75 9.42 -10.55 10.56
N ASP A 76 9.77 -11.33 11.58
CA ASP A 76 9.47 -12.76 11.68
C ASP A 76 8.80 -13.06 13.05
N PRO A 77 7.52 -13.46 13.08
CA PRO A 77 6.66 -13.79 11.94
C PRO A 77 6.11 -12.57 11.19
N ARG A 78 5.87 -12.73 9.88
CA ARG A 78 5.21 -11.72 9.02
C ARG A 78 3.70 -11.92 9.00
N THR A 79 2.95 -10.86 9.30
CA THR A 79 1.48 -10.86 9.17
C THR A 79 1.07 -10.84 7.70
N VAL A 80 0.26 -11.83 7.30
CA VAL A 80 -0.30 -11.94 5.95
C VAL A 80 -1.79 -12.28 6.00
N ILE A 81 -2.54 -11.86 4.98
CA ILE A 81 -3.91 -12.29 4.74
C ILE A 81 -3.90 -13.10 3.44
N PRO A 82 -4.01 -14.44 3.49
CA PRO A 82 -4.09 -15.25 2.29
C PRO A 82 -5.30 -14.87 1.42
N ILE A 83 -5.16 -14.99 0.10
CA ILE A 83 -6.29 -14.84 -0.81
C ILE A 83 -7.36 -15.87 -0.43
N GLY A 84 -8.60 -15.42 -0.24
CA GLY A 84 -9.70 -16.25 0.27
C GLY A 84 -9.72 -16.46 1.79
N GLY A 85 -8.69 -16.01 2.52
CA GLY A 85 -8.59 -16.08 3.97
C GLY A 85 -9.26 -14.91 4.72
N LEU A 86 -9.87 -13.95 4.01
CA LEU A 86 -10.52 -12.80 4.61
C LEU A 86 -11.80 -13.21 5.36
N HIS A 87 -11.82 -12.99 6.67
CA HIS A 87 -13.04 -13.15 7.46
C HIS A 87 -14.01 -11.97 7.27
N VAL A 88 -15.12 -12.19 6.57
CA VAL A 88 -16.19 -11.20 6.42
C VAL A 88 -17.28 -11.46 7.46
N SER A 89 -17.39 -10.59 8.46
CA SER A 89 -18.42 -10.71 9.49
C SER A 89 -19.84 -10.67 8.90
N ARG A 90 -20.81 -11.32 9.54
CA ARG A 90 -22.23 -11.31 9.12
C ARG A 90 -22.80 -9.89 9.02
N ARG A 91 -22.35 -8.96 9.86
CA ARG A 91 -22.74 -7.54 9.82
C ARG A 91 -22.19 -6.86 8.57
N LEU A 92 -20.89 -7.02 8.29
CA LEU A 92 -20.26 -6.45 7.10
C LEU A 92 -20.89 -7.00 5.81
N ALA A 93 -21.08 -8.32 5.73
CA ALA A 93 -21.71 -8.95 4.57
C ALA A 93 -23.14 -8.42 4.31
N ARG A 94 -23.89 -8.09 5.36
CA ARG A 94 -25.22 -7.48 5.24
C ARG A 94 -25.15 -6.06 4.66
N ARG A 95 -24.22 -5.23 5.14
CA ARG A 95 -24.02 -3.87 4.64
C ARG A 95 -23.61 -3.86 3.17
N ILE A 96 -22.70 -4.76 2.78
CA ILE A 96 -22.29 -4.95 1.38
C ILE A 96 -23.50 -5.31 0.50
N ARG A 97 -24.32 -6.28 0.91
CA ARG A 97 -25.53 -6.66 0.16
C ARG A 97 -26.55 -5.53 0.03
N ARG A 98 -26.63 -4.65 1.03
CA ARG A 98 -27.49 -3.45 1.02
C ARG A 98 -26.93 -2.30 0.20
N ARG A 99 -25.69 -2.42 -0.31
CA ARG A 99 -25.00 -1.37 -1.07
C ARG A 99 -24.97 -0.04 -0.31
N GLU A 100 -24.74 -0.10 1.00
CA GLU A 100 -24.62 1.08 1.86
C GLU A 100 -23.37 1.92 1.53
N PHE A 101 -22.42 1.32 0.81
CA PHE A 101 -21.21 1.97 0.33
C PHE A 101 -20.95 1.63 -1.14
N VAL A 102 -20.26 2.53 -1.83
CA VAL A 102 -19.70 2.34 -3.18
C VAL A 102 -18.18 2.25 -3.03
N ALA A 103 -17.56 1.20 -3.58
CA ALA A 103 -16.11 1.08 -3.60
C ALA A 103 -15.56 1.67 -4.90
N THR A 104 -14.39 2.30 -4.88
CA THR A 104 -13.63 2.65 -6.09
C THR A 104 -12.16 2.33 -5.90
N ILE A 105 -11.40 2.38 -7.00
CA ILE A 105 -9.94 2.24 -7.01
C ILE A 105 -9.33 3.42 -7.74
N ASP A 106 -8.20 3.90 -7.21
CA ASP A 106 -7.38 4.96 -7.79
C ASP A 106 -8.16 6.24 -8.13
N ARG A 107 -9.29 6.47 -7.44
CA ARG A 107 -10.12 7.64 -7.69
C ARG A 107 -9.55 8.86 -6.97
N GLU A 108 -9.03 8.66 -5.76
CA GLU A 108 -8.58 9.75 -4.89
C GLU A 108 -7.35 9.34 -4.05
N PHE A 109 -6.30 8.83 -4.70
CA PHE A 109 -5.10 8.31 -4.01
C PHE A 109 -4.51 9.31 -3.02
N GLU A 110 -4.31 10.56 -3.44
CA GLU A 110 -3.76 11.61 -2.58
C GLU A 110 -4.63 11.86 -1.35
N ARG A 111 -5.97 11.83 -1.50
CA ARG A 111 -6.91 12.04 -0.41
C ARG A 111 -6.91 10.86 0.57
N VAL A 112 -6.77 9.63 0.07
CA VAL A 112 -6.62 8.43 0.91
C VAL A 112 -5.33 8.50 1.70
N LEU A 113 -4.21 8.83 1.04
CA LEU A 113 -2.91 8.98 1.68
C LEU A 113 -2.90 10.11 2.72
N ALA A 114 -3.55 11.25 2.42
CA ALA A 114 -3.75 12.34 3.38
C ALA A 114 -4.53 11.86 4.61
N ALA A 115 -5.66 11.19 4.39
CA ALA A 115 -6.50 10.72 5.48
C ALA A 115 -5.83 9.64 6.34
N CYS A 116 -4.94 8.83 5.77
CA CYS A 116 -4.11 7.87 6.54
C CYS A 116 -3.04 8.57 7.39
N ALA A 117 -2.54 9.72 6.94
CA ALA A 117 -1.59 10.53 7.69
C ALA A 117 -2.26 11.36 8.81
N GLU A 118 -3.55 11.67 8.68
CA GLU A 118 -4.33 12.41 9.68
C GLU A 118 -4.85 11.49 10.80
N ARG A 119 -3.97 11.10 11.73
CA ARG A 119 -4.32 10.29 12.91
C ARG A 119 -4.17 11.09 14.21
N SER A 120 -5.15 10.94 15.11
CA SER A 120 -5.21 11.66 16.39
C SER A 120 -4.02 11.37 17.31
N GLU A 121 -3.49 10.16 17.23
CA GLU A 121 -2.38 9.62 18.00
C GLU A 121 -1.01 9.85 17.35
N GLY A 122 -0.98 10.55 16.21
CA GLY A 122 0.20 10.67 15.37
C GLY A 122 0.28 9.58 14.29
N THR A 123 1.14 9.81 13.30
CA THR A 123 1.36 8.89 12.18
C THR A 123 2.84 8.75 11.88
N TRP A 124 3.22 7.59 11.37
CA TRP A 124 4.56 7.34 10.83
C TRP A 124 4.70 7.84 9.37
N ILE A 125 3.61 8.28 8.74
CA ILE A 125 3.58 8.72 7.35
C ILE A 125 4.15 10.15 7.24
N THR A 126 5.46 10.24 7.03
CA THR A 126 6.18 11.53 6.93
C THR A 126 5.94 12.23 5.60
N PRO A 127 6.19 13.55 5.47
CA PRO A 127 6.10 14.24 4.18
C PRO A 127 6.97 13.62 3.07
N GLY A 128 8.15 13.10 3.42
CA GLY A 128 9.03 12.37 2.48
C GLY A 128 8.38 11.09 1.98
N TYR A 129 7.86 10.29 2.91
CA TYR A 129 7.12 9.07 2.60
C TYR A 129 5.90 9.35 1.71
N ARG A 130 5.13 10.42 1.98
CA ARG A 130 3.98 10.79 1.15
C ARG A 130 4.38 11.09 -0.29
N ARG A 131 5.45 11.87 -0.50
CA ARG A 131 5.96 12.18 -1.84
C ARG A 131 6.39 10.92 -2.60
N ALA A 132 7.01 9.97 -1.92
CA ALA A 132 7.41 8.70 -2.51
C ALA A 132 6.21 7.90 -3.03
N TYR A 133 5.16 7.78 -2.22
CA TYR A 133 3.97 7.01 -2.60
C TYR A 133 3.12 7.69 -3.67
N LEU A 134 3.13 9.03 -3.74
CA LEU A 134 2.54 9.76 -4.88
C LEU A 134 3.27 9.41 -6.19
N ARG A 135 4.60 9.38 -6.17
CA ARG A 135 5.40 9.00 -7.35
C ARG A 135 5.20 7.54 -7.74
N LEU A 136 5.09 6.63 -6.76
CA LEU A 136 4.74 5.22 -7.01
C LEU A 136 3.35 5.08 -7.62
N HIS A 137 2.38 5.88 -7.18
CA HIS A 137 1.04 5.89 -7.76
C HIS A 137 1.04 6.41 -9.20
N GLU A 138 1.75 7.51 -9.46
CA GLU A 138 1.94 8.06 -10.81
C GLU A 138 2.60 7.03 -11.74
N ALA A 139 3.58 6.27 -11.22
CA ALA A 139 4.26 5.20 -11.93
C ALA A 139 3.44 3.90 -12.04
N GLY A 140 2.23 3.83 -11.47
CA GLY A 140 1.32 2.69 -11.56
C GLY A 140 1.62 1.53 -10.61
N TRP A 141 2.46 1.73 -9.59
CA TRP A 141 2.81 0.69 -8.61
C TRP A 141 1.98 0.78 -7.32
N ALA A 142 1.62 1.99 -6.90
CA ALA A 142 0.81 2.19 -5.71
C ALA A 142 -0.65 2.47 -6.09
N HIS A 143 -1.56 1.85 -5.33
CA HIS A 143 -3.00 1.93 -5.58
C HIS A 143 -3.75 2.30 -4.31
N SER A 144 -4.87 2.98 -4.49
CA SER A 144 -5.83 3.29 -3.43
C SER A 144 -7.15 2.57 -3.65
N PHE A 145 -7.79 2.21 -2.55
CA PHE A 145 -9.15 1.69 -2.49
C PHE A 145 -9.96 2.66 -1.65
N GLU A 146 -11.06 3.16 -2.20
CA GLU A 146 -11.93 4.11 -1.52
C GLU A 146 -13.29 3.47 -1.22
N ALA A 147 -13.85 3.78 -0.05
CA ALA A 147 -15.24 3.49 0.28
C ALA A 147 -16.01 4.80 0.39
N TRP A 148 -17.11 4.93 -0.34
CA TRP A 148 -17.95 6.10 -0.40
C TRP A 148 -19.32 5.80 0.18
N THR A 149 -19.87 6.73 0.97
CA THR A 149 -21.29 6.69 1.31
C THR A 149 -22.14 6.96 0.06
N THR A 150 -23.41 6.57 0.07
CA THR A 150 -24.32 6.79 -1.06
C THR A 150 -24.56 8.28 -1.39
N ASP A 151 -24.33 9.18 -0.43
CA ASP A 151 -24.34 10.63 -0.61
C ASP A 151 -22.98 11.22 -1.06
N GLY A 152 -22.00 10.37 -1.40
CA GLY A 152 -20.75 10.77 -2.04
C GLY A 152 -19.63 11.21 -1.10
N ARG A 153 -19.73 10.96 0.21
CA ARG A 153 -18.66 11.26 1.17
C ARG A 153 -17.67 10.10 1.25
N LEU A 154 -16.37 10.42 1.35
CA LEU A 154 -15.33 9.42 1.56
C LEU A 154 -15.45 8.84 2.98
N ALA A 155 -16.01 7.64 3.07
CA ALA A 155 -16.28 6.92 4.31
C ALA A 155 -15.01 6.27 4.89
N GLY A 156 -14.06 5.92 4.04
CA GLY A 156 -12.80 5.28 4.42
C GLY A 156 -11.97 4.93 3.20
N GLY A 157 -10.80 4.35 3.42
CA GLY A 157 -9.95 3.90 2.35
C GLY A 157 -8.67 3.25 2.84
N LEU A 158 -7.94 2.69 1.89
CA LEU A 158 -6.68 1.99 2.08
C LEU A 158 -5.77 2.31 0.89
N TYR A 159 -4.46 2.42 1.12
CA TYR A 159 -3.50 2.43 0.02
C TYR A 159 -2.41 1.38 0.22
N GLY A 160 -1.76 1.00 -0.88
CA GLY A 160 -0.74 -0.03 -0.88
C GLY A 160 -0.01 -0.13 -2.20
N ILE A 161 0.96 -1.04 -2.27
CA ILE A 161 1.76 -1.32 -3.46
C ILE A 161 1.40 -2.69 -4.05
N ALA A 162 1.28 -2.77 -5.38
CA ALA A 162 1.04 -4.03 -6.09
C ALA A 162 2.30 -4.49 -6.80
N ILE A 163 2.79 -5.69 -6.49
CA ILE A 163 3.96 -6.30 -7.13
C ILE A 163 3.62 -7.73 -7.49
N GLY A 164 3.46 -8.00 -8.80
CA GLY A 164 3.01 -9.29 -9.28
C GLY A 164 1.66 -9.67 -8.67
N SER A 165 1.64 -10.75 -7.89
CA SER A 165 0.43 -11.24 -7.19
C SER A 165 0.37 -10.84 -5.71
N LEU A 166 1.32 -10.03 -5.23
CA LEU A 166 1.36 -9.50 -3.87
C LEU A 166 0.75 -8.09 -3.84
N PHE A 167 -0.01 -7.81 -2.79
CA PHE A 167 -0.40 -6.45 -2.44
C PHE A 167 0.07 -6.12 -1.02
N GLY A 168 1.01 -5.18 -0.90
CA GLY A 168 1.49 -4.64 0.36
C GLY A 168 0.56 -3.52 0.81
N ALA A 169 -0.30 -3.78 1.79
CA ALA A 169 -1.20 -2.77 2.35
C ALA A 169 -0.45 -1.89 3.37
N GLU A 170 -0.24 -0.61 3.07
CA GLU A 170 0.50 0.29 3.97
C GLU A 170 -0.35 0.72 5.15
N SER A 171 -1.51 1.31 4.86
CA SER A 171 -2.33 1.93 5.87
C SER A 171 -3.76 2.09 5.38
N MET A 172 -4.66 2.24 6.34
CA MET A 172 -6.07 2.45 6.10
C MET A 172 -6.65 3.44 7.12
N PHE A 173 -7.81 3.97 6.79
CA PHE A 173 -8.60 4.84 7.65
C PHE A 173 -10.10 4.61 7.46
N HIS A 174 -10.90 5.02 8.43
CA HIS A 174 -12.36 5.10 8.29
C HIS A 174 -12.90 6.31 9.07
N ARG A 175 -14.02 6.85 8.59
CA ARG A 175 -14.71 8.03 9.14
C ARG A 175 -16.20 7.76 9.37
N VAL A 176 -16.74 6.68 8.80
CA VAL A 176 -18.16 6.26 8.92
C VAL A 176 -18.22 4.75 9.14
N THR A 177 -19.11 4.28 10.03
CA THR A 177 -19.19 2.87 10.45
C THR A 177 -20.43 2.11 10.04
#